data_AF-A0A0B1TH40-F1
#
_entry.id   AF-A0A0B1TH40-F1
#
_cell.length_a   1.000
_cell.length_b   1.000
_cell.length_c   1.000
_cell.angle_alpha   90.00
_cell.angle_beta   90.00
_cell.angle_gamma   90.00
#
_symmetry.space_group_name_H-M   'P 1'
#
loop_
_entity.id
_entity.type
_entity.pdbx_description
1 polymer ?
#
loop_
_entity_poly.entity_id
_entity_poly.type
_entity_poly.pdbx_seq_one_letter_code
_entity_poly.pdbx_strand_id
1 'polypeptide(L)'
;MAVSKKIFQIKNIIIRRMAGKYMMETTHMFNTLTDLIHYYKDKPGFLLNTEFQLCHPIKLQSWEYCHNDVQQGGTLGEGAFGIVSAGTLRTKSGKTVSVAVKQTKSGSDLCKAKIKEMMKEARLMRHFKVCNYRIFAKDK
;
A
#
# COMPACT_ATOMS: atom_id res chain seq x y z
N MET A 1 -27.23 -12.44 -21.27
CA MET A 1 -27.23 -12.58 -19.80
C MET A 1 -26.31 -11.54 -19.20
N ALA A 2 -26.84 -10.62 -18.39
CA ALA A 2 -26.03 -9.60 -17.72
C ALA A 2 -25.23 -10.25 -16.58
N VAL A 3 -23.90 -10.23 -16.69
CA VAL A 3 -23.02 -10.64 -15.60
C VAL A 3 -23.14 -9.58 -14.51
N SER A 4 -23.89 -9.87 -13.45
CA SER A 4 -23.95 -9.05 -12.26
C SER A 4 -22.53 -8.93 -11.69
N LYS A 5 -21.94 -7.73 -11.76
CA LYS A 5 -20.68 -7.42 -11.06
C LYS A 5 -20.97 -7.56 -9.56
N LYS A 6 -20.59 -8.70 -8.98
CA LYS A 6 -20.59 -8.89 -7.53
C LYS A 6 -19.65 -7.84 -6.94
N ILE A 7 -20.21 -6.81 -6.32
CA ILE A 7 -19.42 -5.79 -5.64
C ILE A 7 -18.86 -6.45 -4.38
N PHE A 8 -17.57 -6.78 -4.41
CA PHE A 8 -16.89 -7.29 -3.22
C PHE A 8 -16.81 -6.16 -2.19
N GLN A 9 -17.46 -6.36 -1.05
CA GLN A 9 -17.39 -5.42 0.08
C GLN A 9 -16.02 -5.56 0.75
N ILE A 10 -15.26 -4.46 0.80
CA ILE A 10 -14.00 -4.42 1.57
C ILE A 10 -14.36 -4.36 3.05
N LYS A 11 -13.85 -5.32 3.83
CA LYS A 11 -13.98 -5.34 5.29
C LYS A 11 -12.63 -5.00 5.90
N ASN A 12 -12.63 -4.04 6.83
CA ASN A 12 -11.44 -3.64 7.57
C ASN A 12 -11.47 -4.29 8.95
N ILE A 13 -10.44 -5.06 9.30
CA ILE A 13 -10.28 -5.70 10.61
C ILE A 13 -9.16 -4.96 11.35
N ILE A 14 -9.41 -4.59 12.60
CA ILE A 14 -8.40 -3.96 13.47
C ILE A 14 -7.63 -5.06 14.19
N ILE A 15 -6.31 -5.08 14.01
CA ILE A 15 -5.42 -5.93 14.82
C ILE A 15 -4.93 -5.10 16.00
N ARG A 16 -5.23 -5.56 17.21
CA ARG A 16 -4.82 -4.94 18.47
C ARG A 16 -3.55 -5.63 19.00
N ARG A 17 -2.76 -4.89 19.76
CA ARG A 17 -1.60 -5.41 20.49
C ARG A 17 -1.80 -5.17 21.98
N MET A 18 -1.81 -6.24 22.78
CA MET A 18 -2.00 -6.21 24.24
C MET A 18 -1.01 -7.15 24.91
N ALA A 19 -0.32 -6.67 25.95
CA ALA A 19 0.71 -7.44 26.68
C ALA A 19 1.73 -8.12 25.74
N GLY A 20 2.16 -7.42 24.68
CA GLY A 20 3.11 -7.93 23.69
C GLY A 20 2.52 -8.87 22.63
N LYS A 21 1.28 -9.33 22.78
CA LYS A 21 0.59 -10.26 21.88
C LYS A 21 -0.35 -9.55 20.92
N TYR A 22 -0.64 -10.17 19.78
CA TYR A 22 -1.53 -9.70 18.73
C TYR A 22 -2.89 -10.39 18.79
N MET A 23 -3.97 -9.65 18.51
CA MET A 23 -5.33 -10.17 18.56
C MET A 23 -6.26 -9.38 17.61
N MET A 24 -7.25 -10.06 17.03
CA MET A 24 -8.35 -9.40 16.27
C MET A 24 -9.62 -9.32 17.14
N GLU A 25 -9.95 -10.42 17.81
CA GLU A 25 -11.00 -10.54 18.83
C GLU A 25 -10.39 -10.79 20.22
N THR A 26 -11.20 -10.76 21.29
CA THR A 26 -10.76 -11.01 22.68
C THR A 26 -10.44 -12.47 22.99
N THR A 27 -10.80 -13.40 22.11
CA THR A 27 -10.73 -14.84 22.35
C THR A 27 -9.35 -15.47 22.10
N HIS A 28 -8.59 -14.94 21.13
CA HIS A 28 -7.32 -15.55 20.70
C HIS A 28 -6.21 -14.51 20.68
N MET A 29 -5.09 -14.82 21.35
CA MET A 29 -3.90 -13.98 21.39
C MET A 29 -2.69 -14.74 20.81
N PHE A 30 -1.92 -14.05 19.97
CA PHE A 30 -0.80 -14.62 19.23
C PHE A 30 0.51 -13.91 19.56
N ASN A 31 1.62 -14.63 19.57
CA ASN A 31 2.93 -14.03 19.85
C ASN A 31 3.45 -13.21 18.65
N THR A 32 3.12 -13.65 17.42
CA THR A 32 3.50 -12.94 16.20
C THR A 32 2.29 -12.67 15.28
N LEU A 33 2.42 -11.69 14.39
CA LEU A 33 1.43 -11.47 13.32
C LEU A 33 1.34 -12.66 12.37
N THR A 34 2.44 -13.38 12.16
CA THR A 34 2.50 -14.57 11.31
C THR A 34 1.60 -15.66 11.87
N ASP A 35 1.68 -15.94 13.17
CA ASP A 35 0.83 -16.94 13.84
C ASP A 35 -0.65 -16.58 13.72
N LEU A 36 -0.98 -15.30 13.91
CA LEU A 36 -2.33 -14.78 13.74
C LEU A 36 -2.85 -15.01 12.32
N ILE A 37 -2.06 -14.69 11.30
CA ILE A 37 -2.43 -14.87 9.89
C ILE A 37 -2.60 -16.36 9.57
N HIS A 38 -1.70 -17.23 10.05
CA HIS A 38 -1.82 -18.68 9.84
C HIS A 38 -3.09 -19.23 10.47
N TYR A 39 -3.40 -18.83 11.70
CA TYR A 39 -4.61 -19.27 12.38
C TYR A 39 -5.89 -18.96 11.58
N TYR A 40 -6.05 -17.72 11.11
CA TYR A 40 -7.24 -17.29 10.34
C TYR A 40 -7.22 -17.69 8.86
N LYS A 41 -6.13 -18.32 8.41
CA LYS A 41 -6.08 -18.99 7.11
C LYS A 41 -6.78 -20.35 7.17
N ASP A 42 -6.58 -21.07 8.27
CA ASP A 42 -7.10 -22.43 8.45
C ASP A 42 -8.46 -22.44 9.17
N LYS A 43 -8.74 -21.44 10.03
CA LYS A 43 -9.98 -21.35 10.79
C LYS A 43 -10.74 -20.05 10.47
N PRO A 44 -12.07 -20.09 10.39
CA PRO A 44 -12.85 -18.88 10.23
C PRO A 44 -12.73 -18.00 11.48
N GLY A 45 -12.72 -16.69 11.25
CA GLY A 45 -12.89 -15.67 12.28
C GLY A 45 -14.25 -15.00 12.16
N PHE A 46 -14.66 -14.31 13.22
CA PHE A 46 -15.89 -13.53 13.22
C PHE A 46 -15.56 -12.03 13.30
N LEU A 47 -16.37 -11.20 12.65
CA LEU A 47 -16.29 -9.75 12.73
C LEU A 47 -17.66 -9.17 12.48
N LEU A 48 -18.19 -8.42 13.46
CA LEU A 48 -19.46 -7.70 13.34
C LEU A 48 -20.59 -8.63 12.81
N ASN A 49 -20.73 -9.80 13.45
CA ASN A 49 -21.69 -10.85 13.07
C ASN A 49 -21.53 -11.40 11.64
N THR A 50 -20.35 -11.24 11.03
CA THR A 50 -20.00 -11.93 9.80
C THR A 50 -18.77 -12.79 9.96
N GLU A 51 -18.86 -14.03 9.49
CA GLU A 51 -17.73 -14.94 9.36
C GLU A 51 -16.79 -14.49 8.22
N PHE A 52 -15.49 -14.64 8.41
CA PHE A 52 -14.48 -14.40 7.38
C PHE A 52 -13.36 -15.44 7.46
N GLN A 53 -12.67 -15.66 6.34
CA GLN A 53 -11.49 -16.51 6.28
C GLN A 53 -10.45 -15.87 5.35
N LEU A 54 -9.17 -15.98 5.72
CA LEU A 54 -8.07 -15.49 4.92
C LEU A 54 -7.70 -16.53 3.85
N CYS A 55 -8.06 -16.27 2.58
CA CYS A 55 -7.79 -17.24 1.50
C CYS A 55 -6.51 -16.89 0.72
N HIS A 56 -6.47 -15.70 0.11
CA HIS A 56 -5.45 -15.33 -0.86
C HIS A 56 -4.72 -14.06 -0.42
N PRO A 57 -3.41 -14.14 -0.09
CA PRO A 57 -2.64 -12.95 0.26
C PRO A 57 -2.41 -12.07 -0.98
N ILE A 58 -2.62 -10.77 -0.83
CA ILE A 58 -2.30 -9.79 -1.87
C ILE A 58 -0.81 -9.44 -1.74
N LYS A 59 0.00 -9.92 -2.68
CA LYS A 59 1.45 -9.69 -2.70
C LYS A 59 1.77 -8.27 -3.17
N LEU A 60 2.92 -7.75 -2.73
CA LEU A 60 3.52 -6.54 -3.29
C LEU A 60 3.73 -6.70 -4.79
N GLN A 61 3.37 -5.67 -5.54
CA GLN A 61 3.45 -5.71 -7.00
C GLN A 61 4.84 -5.29 -7.49
N SER A 62 5.18 -5.60 -8.75
CA SER A 62 6.51 -5.30 -9.31
C SER A 62 6.86 -3.80 -9.30
N TRP A 63 5.85 -2.94 -9.41
CA TRP A 63 5.97 -1.47 -9.39
C TRP A 63 5.97 -0.86 -7.98
N GLU A 64 5.72 -1.64 -6.93
CA GLU A 64 5.77 -1.17 -5.55
C GLU A 64 7.17 -1.37 -4.98
N TYR A 65 7.69 -0.33 -4.33
CA TYR A 65 9.00 -0.26 -3.69
C TYR A 65 8.85 0.14 -2.23
N CYS A 66 9.75 -0.35 -1.38
CA CYS A 66 9.81 0.02 0.02
C CYS A 66 10.44 1.40 0.17
N HIS A 67 10.08 2.15 1.21
CA HIS A 67 10.68 3.45 1.50
C HIS A 67 12.21 3.34 1.64
N ASN A 68 12.72 2.26 2.25
CA ASN A 68 14.15 1.99 2.40
C ASN A 68 14.91 1.78 1.08
N ASP A 69 14.21 1.59 -0.04
CA ASP A 69 14.82 1.47 -1.37
C ASP A 69 14.93 2.83 -2.08
N VAL A 70 14.37 3.90 -1.51
CA VAL A 70 14.28 5.23 -2.11
C VAL A 70 15.06 6.21 -1.25
N GLN A 71 15.94 7.00 -1.88
CA GLN A 71 16.62 8.11 -1.23
C GLN A 71 16.21 9.41 -1.90
N GLN A 72 15.78 10.37 -1.10
CA GLN A 72 15.42 11.69 -1.57
C GLN A 72 16.66 12.59 -1.66
N GLY A 73 16.75 13.34 -2.75
CA GLY A 73 17.75 14.37 -2.98
C GLY A 73 17.11 15.76 -3.04
N GLY A 74 17.79 16.69 -3.71
CA GLY A 74 17.35 18.09 -3.81
C GLY A 74 16.02 18.27 -4.54
N THR A 75 15.30 19.34 -4.21
CA THR A 75 14.06 19.73 -4.89
C THR A 75 14.33 20.10 -6.34
N LEU A 76 13.57 19.49 -7.25
CA LEU A 76 13.55 19.80 -8.68
C LEU A 76 12.49 20.85 -9.03
N GLY A 77 11.39 20.90 -8.28
CA GLY A 77 10.36 21.93 -8.45
C GLY A 77 9.12 21.67 -7.60
N GLU A 78 8.16 22.60 -7.66
CA GLU A 78 6.84 22.47 -7.03
C GLU A 78 5.76 22.49 -8.12
N GLY A 79 4.80 21.58 -8.02
CA GLY A 79 3.66 21.49 -8.92
C GLY A 79 2.34 21.45 -8.15
N ALA A 80 1.22 21.33 -8.88
CA ALA A 80 -0.14 21.35 -8.30
C ALA A 80 -0.40 20.32 -7.18
N PHE A 81 0.38 19.22 -7.15
CA PHE A 81 0.25 18.13 -6.19
C PHE A 81 1.27 18.18 -5.04
N GLY A 82 2.23 19.11 -5.08
CA GLY A 82 3.29 19.25 -4.09
C GLY A 82 4.68 19.33 -4.71
N ILE A 83 5.69 18.86 -3.97
CA ILE A 83 7.09 18.98 -4.31
C ILE A 83 7.54 17.78 -5.15
N VAL A 84 8.37 18.06 -6.15
CA VAL A 84 9.12 17.05 -6.90
C VAL A 84 10.58 17.20 -6.53
N SER A 85 11.19 16.13 -6.04
CA SER A 85 12.63 16.08 -5.72
C SER A 85 13.34 15.09 -6.61
N ALA A 86 14.64 15.30 -6.82
CA ALA A 86 15.51 14.26 -7.33
C ALA A 86 15.62 13.16 -6.28
N GLY A 87 15.99 11.96 -6.70
CA GLY A 87 16.25 10.86 -5.79
C GLY A 87 16.96 9.71 -6.47
N THR A 88 17.32 8.72 -5.69
CA THR A 88 17.83 7.45 -6.19
C THR A 88 16.91 6.33 -5.72
N LEU A 89 16.80 5.29 -6.54
CA LEU A 89 16.04 4.09 -6.22
C LEU A 89 16.94 2.87 -6.41
N ARG A 90 17.01 2.03 -5.38
CA ARG A 90 17.51 0.67 -5.49
C ARG A 90 16.41 -0.23 -6.10
N THR A 91 16.60 -0.57 -7.37
CA THR A 91 15.71 -1.47 -8.10
C THR A 91 15.74 -2.88 -7.52
N LYS A 92 14.75 -3.71 -7.86
CA LYS A 92 14.67 -5.11 -7.39
C LYS A 92 15.82 -5.99 -7.88
N SER A 93 16.55 -5.57 -8.93
CA SER A 93 17.77 -6.22 -9.40
C SER A 93 19.04 -5.77 -8.66
N GLY A 94 18.90 -4.89 -7.67
CA GLY A 94 20.00 -4.33 -6.89
C GLY A 94 20.66 -3.09 -7.52
N LYS A 95 20.30 -2.71 -8.75
CA LYS A 95 20.85 -1.52 -9.42
C LYS A 95 20.25 -0.25 -8.84
N THR A 96 21.06 0.78 -8.65
CA THR A 96 20.60 2.12 -8.27
C THR A 96 20.36 2.97 -9.51
N VAL A 97 19.19 3.60 -9.60
CA VAL A 97 18.82 4.48 -10.71
C VAL A 97 18.36 5.84 -10.20
N SER A 98 18.69 6.90 -10.92
CA SER A 98 18.19 8.25 -10.63
C SER A 98 16.70 8.35 -10.98
N VAL A 99 15.92 8.95 -10.09
CA VAL A 99 14.47 9.08 -10.20
C VAL A 99 14.00 10.48 -9.80
N ALA A 100 12.79 10.84 -10.21
CA ALA A 100 12.06 11.96 -9.65
C ALA A 100 11.04 11.43 -8.64
N VAL A 101 11.04 11.98 -7.43
CA VAL A 101 10.14 11.63 -6.33
C VAL A 101 9.09 12.73 -6.20
N LYS A 102 7.83 12.40 -6.49
CA LYS A 102 6.68 13.30 -6.36
C LYS A 102 6.04 13.08 -5.00
N GLN A 103 6.01 14.13 -4.18
CA GLN A 103 5.44 14.11 -2.84
C GLN A 103 4.29 15.10 -2.73
N THR A 104 3.38 14.83 -1.79
CA THR A 104 2.29 15.73 -1.46
C THR A 104 2.37 16.16 -0.01
N LYS A 105 2.02 17.42 0.28
CA LYS A 105 2.05 17.97 1.64
C LYS A 105 0.86 17.41 2.42
N SER A 106 1.14 16.59 3.43
CA SER A 106 0.12 16.01 4.33
C SER A 106 -0.50 17.07 5.26
N GLY A 107 -1.80 17.00 5.54
CA GLY A 107 -2.39 17.79 6.63
C GLY A 107 -3.86 18.26 6.51
N SER A 108 -4.57 18.02 5.41
CA SER A 108 -5.97 18.45 5.25
C SER A 108 -6.82 17.46 4.45
N ASP A 109 -8.15 17.56 4.50
CA ASP A 109 -9.03 16.69 3.68
C ASP A 109 -8.85 16.90 2.18
N LEU A 110 -8.46 18.12 1.76
CA LEU A 110 -8.01 18.41 0.40
C LEU A 110 -6.80 17.56 -0.01
N CYS A 111 -5.95 17.17 0.96
CA CYS A 111 -4.82 16.27 0.73
C CYS A 111 -5.28 14.86 0.34
N LYS A 112 -6.37 14.33 0.91
CA LYS A 112 -6.87 12.98 0.55
C LYS A 112 -7.31 12.91 -0.91
N ALA A 113 -8.02 13.94 -1.39
CA ALA A 113 -8.41 14.04 -2.79
C ALA A 113 -7.20 14.15 -3.73
N LYS A 114 -6.20 14.98 -3.36
CA LYS A 114 -4.94 15.10 -4.12
C LYS A 114 -4.15 13.79 -4.17
N ILE A 115 -4.05 13.06 -3.05
CA ILE A 115 -3.44 11.73 -3.00
C ILE A 115 -4.18 10.77 -3.94
N LYS A 116 -5.53 10.80 -3.95
CA LYS A 116 -6.33 9.93 -4.82
C LYS A 116 -6.06 10.20 -6.30
N GLU A 117 -5.99 11.45 -6.72
CA GLU A 117 -5.67 11.80 -8.11
C GLU A 117 -4.21 11.45 -8.46
N MET A 118 -3.25 11.68 -7.56
CA MET A 118 -1.86 11.23 -7.75
C MET A 118 -1.76 9.71 -7.91
N MET A 119 -2.50 8.95 -7.11
CA MET A 119 -2.57 7.49 -7.21
C MET A 119 -3.28 7.02 -8.49
N LYS A 120 -4.24 7.80 -9.00
CA LYS A 120 -4.90 7.56 -10.29
C LYS A 120 -3.92 7.78 -11.45
N GLU A 121 -3.14 8.86 -11.41
CA GLU A 121 -2.03 9.11 -12.33
C GLU A 121 -1.05 7.93 -12.32
N ALA A 122 -0.57 7.52 -11.15
CA ALA A 122 0.31 6.36 -11.00
C ALA A 122 -0.32 5.05 -11.52
N ARG A 123 -1.64 4.89 -11.42
CA ARG A 123 -2.37 3.74 -12.00
C ARG A 123 -2.44 3.81 -13.51
N LEU A 124 -2.65 4.98 -14.10
CA LEU A 124 -2.63 5.17 -15.55
C LEU A 124 -1.23 4.89 -16.09
N MET A 125 -0.19 5.45 -15.46
CA MET A 125 1.21 5.27 -15.86
C MET A 125 1.65 3.80 -15.91
N ARG A 126 1.05 2.91 -15.10
CA ARG A 126 1.33 1.46 -15.14
C ARG A 126 0.98 0.79 -16.49
N HIS A 127 0.03 1.34 -17.24
CA HIS A 127 -0.42 0.74 -18.51
C HIS A 127 0.41 1.21 -19.71
N PHE A 128 1.16 2.30 -19.55
CA PHE A 128 2.02 2.81 -20.61
C PHE A 128 3.38 2.10 -20.54
N LYS A 129 3.56 1.09 -21.40
CA LYS A 129 4.80 0.30 -21.55
C LYS A 129 5.89 0.98 -22.38
N VAL A 130 5.80 2.29 -22.64
CA VAL A 130 6.79 2.99 -23.46
C VAL A 130 7.88 3.59 -22.56
N CYS A 131 9.12 3.21 -22.88
CA CYS A 131 10.39 3.38 -22.19
C CYS A 131 10.66 4.72 -21.46
N ASN A 132 11.39 4.58 -20.34
CA ASN A 132 12.41 5.49 -19.78
C ASN A 132 12.13 6.35 -18.55
N TYR A 133 10.98 6.29 -17.88
CA TYR A 133 10.85 7.02 -16.63
C TYR A 133 9.63 6.56 -15.81
N ARG A 134 9.78 6.65 -14.49
CA ARG A 134 8.73 6.70 -13.45
C ARG A 134 8.62 5.44 -12.61
N ILE A 135 9.28 5.50 -11.45
CA ILE A 135 9.00 4.64 -10.32
C ILE A 135 8.40 5.52 -9.22
N PHE A 136 7.23 5.15 -8.75
CA PHE A 136 6.52 5.84 -7.67
C PHE A 136 6.90 5.21 -6.33
N ALA A 137 7.53 6.00 -5.46
CA ALA A 137 7.62 5.69 -4.04
C ALA A 137 6.33 6.16 -3.36
N LYS A 138 5.69 5.27 -2.59
CA LYS A 138 4.60 5.67 -1.68
C LYS A 138 5.24 6.10 -0.37
N ASP A 139 5.11 7.38 -0.01
CA ASP A 139 5.16 7.76 1.41
C ASP A 139 3.76 7.56 2.01
N LYS A 140 3.73 6.85 3.13
CA LYS A 140 2.57 6.71 4.01
C LYS A 140 2.73 7.66 5.19
#